data_AF-A0A7V3EJL8-F1
#
_entry.id   AF-A0A7V3EJL8-F1
#
_cell.length_a   1.000
_cell.length_b   1.000
_cell.length_c   1.000
_cell.angle_alpha   90.00
_cell.angle_beta   90.00
_cell.angle_gamma   90.00
#
_symmetry.space_group_name_H-M   'P 1'
#
loop_
_entity.id
_entity.type
_entity.pdbx_description
1 polymer ?
#
loop_
_entity_poly.entity_id
_entity_poly.type
_entity_poly.pdbx_seq_one_letter_code
_entity_poly.pdbx_strand_id
1 'polypeptide(L)'
;MKKLIFLLVVVAAGYLVYTNFFQISAEEKLVRGLEKEFQTATQNYITANRQAAEPGLVVISDPEKAENQVKVVRKKLQELKPTLTEEKAIARAQELESKIQNFCQKNEIE
;
A
#
# COMPACT_ATOMS: atom_id res chain seq x y z
N MET A 1 33.23 33.03 11.20
CA MET A 1 33.12 31.74 11.93
C MET A 1 31.70 31.43 12.45
N LYS A 2 30.97 32.38 13.06
CA LYS A 2 29.61 32.14 13.61
C LYS A 2 28.55 31.65 12.59
N LYS A 3 28.63 32.09 11.32
CA LYS A 3 27.67 31.70 10.27
C LYS A 3 27.79 30.22 9.85
N LEU A 4 29.01 29.65 9.88
CA LEU A 4 29.23 28.24 9.57
C LEU A 4 28.67 27.33 10.66
N ILE A 5 28.83 27.72 11.93
CA ILE A 5 28.27 26.99 13.08
C ILE A 5 26.74 27.00 13.02
N PHE A 6 26.14 28.16 12.71
CA PHE A 6 24.69 28.28 12.56
C PHE A 6 24.15 27.37 11.43
N LEU A 7 24.83 27.33 10.28
CA LEU A 7 24.44 26.47 9.17
C LEU A 7 24.54 24.98 9.52
N LEU A 8 25.58 24.58 10.25
CA LEU A 8 25.75 23.22 10.75
C LEU A 8 24.63 22.81 11.72
N VAL A 9 24.20 23.72 12.61
CA VAL A 9 23.08 23.47 13.53
C VAL A 9 21.76 23.32 12.78
N VAL A 10 21.50 24.13 11.76
CA VAL A 10 20.29 24.02 10.93
C VAL A 10 20.27 22.69 10.16
N VAL A 11 21.40 22.28 9.59
CA VAL A 11 21.51 20.99 8.88
C VAL A 11 21.35 19.82 9.86
N ALA A 12 21.97 19.87 11.04
CA ALA A 12 21.83 18.84 12.05
C ALA A 12 20.40 18.75 12.60
N ALA A 13 19.74 19.89 12.81
CA ALA A 13 18.34 19.94 13.22
C ALA A 13 17.41 19.39 12.13
N GLY A 14 17.63 19.76 10.87
CA GLY A 14 16.91 19.20 9.73
C GLY A 14 17.10 17.69 9.61
N TYR A 15 18.32 17.19 9.82
CA TYR A 15 18.62 15.78 9.82
C TYR A 15 17.95 15.03 10.97
N LEU A 16 17.96 15.59 12.19
CA LEU A 16 17.31 14.99 13.37
C LEU A 16 15.80 14.93 13.24
N VAL A 17 15.17 15.98 12.71
CA VAL A 17 13.74 15.98 12.41
C VAL A 17 13.46 14.93 11.34
N TYR A 18 14.28 14.84 10.28
CA TYR A 18 14.09 13.82 9.26
C TYR A 18 14.26 12.40 9.83
N THR A 19 15.26 12.12 10.65
CA THR A 19 15.45 10.76 11.20
C THR A 19 14.37 10.38 12.21
N ASN A 20 13.91 11.30 13.08
CA ASN A 20 12.86 10.97 14.06
C ASN A 20 11.44 10.99 13.47
N PHE A 21 11.14 11.86 12.50
CA PHE A 21 9.78 11.96 11.93
C PHE A 21 9.57 11.05 10.71
N PHE A 22 10.64 10.69 9.99
CA PHE A 22 10.59 9.85 8.78
C PHE A 22 11.07 8.40 9.01
N GLN A 23 11.35 7.99 10.25
CA GLN A 23 11.48 6.57 10.58
C GLN A 23 10.10 5.91 10.48
N ILE A 24 9.80 5.45 9.28
CA ILE A 24 8.69 4.53 8.99
C ILE A 24 8.93 3.29 9.84
N SER A 25 8.00 2.98 10.73
CA SER A 25 8.13 1.82 11.59
C SER A 25 8.13 0.52 10.79
N ALA A 26 8.65 -0.54 11.41
CA ALA A 26 8.62 -1.87 10.80
C ALA A 26 7.19 -2.31 10.47
N GLU A 27 6.22 -1.98 11.33
CA GLU A 27 4.79 -2.25 11.12
C GLU A 27 4.23 -1.45 9.93
N GLU A 28 4.50 -0.14 9.86
CA GLU A 28 4.06 0.70 8.74
C GLU A 28 4.67 0.21 7.41
N LYS A 29 5.90 -0.30 7.42
CA LYS A 29 6.55 -0.89 6.24
C LYS A 29 5.88 -2.18 5.79
N LEU A 30 5.37 -3.01 6.72
CA LEU A 30 4.61 -4.23 6.40
C LEU A 30 3.27 -3.88 5.77
N VAL A 31 2.52 -2.94 6.34
CA VAL A 31 1.24 -2.45 5.78
C VAL A 31 1.49 -1.85 4.38
N ARG A 32 2.56 -1.06 4.20
CA ARG A 32 2.94 -0.49 2.90
C ARG A 32 3.32 -1.55 1.87
N GLY A 33 3.87 -2.68 2.31
CA GLY A 33 4.10 -3.85 1.44
C GLY A 33 2.79 -4.41 0.90
N LEU A 34 1.81 -4.60 1.78
CA LEU A 34 0.45 -5.05 1.41
C LEU A 34 -0.26 -4.04 0.51
N GLU A 35 -0.11 -2.74 0.74
CA GLU A 35 -0.65 -1.70 -0.14
C GLU A 35 -0.13 -1.85 -1.58
N LYS A 36 1.17 -2.11 -1.75
CA LYS A 36 1.78 -2.33 -3.07
C LYS A 36 1.29 -3.62 -3.74
N GLU A 37 1.16 -4.70 -2.98
CA GLU A 37 0.58 -5.96 -3.49
C GLU A 37 -0.86 -5.71 -3.97
N PHE A 38 -1.68 -5.01 -3.19
CA PHE A 38 -3.05 -4.65 -3.56
C PHE A 38 -3.13 -3.77 -4.81
N GLN A 39 -2.28 -2.73 -4.89
CA GLN A 39 -2.23 -1.84 -6.05
C GLN A 39 -1.85 -2.60 -7.32
N THR A 40 -0.90 -3.54 -7.22
CA THR A 40 -0.48 -4.38 -8.34
C THR A 40 -1.61 -5.31 -8.79
N ALA A 41 -2.30 -5.97 -7.85
CA ALA A 41 -3.45 -6.82 -8.15
C ALA A 41 -4.58 -6.03 -8.82
N THR A 42 -4.90 -4.84 -8.30
CA THR A 42 -5.92 -3.94 -8.85
C THR A 42 -5.56 -3.50 -10.28
N GLN A 43 -4.30 -3.13 -10.51
CA GLN A 43 -3.84 -2.71 -11.84
C GLN A 43 -3.92 -3.86 -12.84
N ASN A 44 -3.56 -5.08 -12.42
CA ASN A 44 -3.67 -6.29 -13.23
C ASN A 44 -5.14 -6.59 -13.57
N TYR A 45 -6.05 -6.47 -12.60
CA TYR A 45 -7.48 -6.65 -12.82
C TYR A 45 -8.04 -5.65 -13.84
N ILE A 46 -7.73 -4.35 -13.69
CA ILE A 46 -8.18 -3.32 -14.63
C ILE A 46 -7.62 -3.58 -16.04
N THR A 47 -6.37 -4.03 -16.13
CA THR A 47 -5.71 -4.32 -17.40
C THR A 47 -6.32 -5.56 -18.06
N ALA A 48 -6.58 -6.63 -17.30
CA ALA A 48 -7.29 -7.82 -17.73
C ALA A 48 -8.69 -7.50 -18.26
N ASN A 49 -9.46 -6.75 -17.48
CA ASN A 49 -10.83 -6.42 -17.83
C ASN A 49 -10.91 -5.52 -19.08
N ARG A 50 -9.93 -4.62 -19.28
CA ARG A 50 -9.80 -3.84 -20.52
C ARG A 50 -9.44 -4.69 -21.72
N GLN A 51 -8.51 -5.63 -21.59
CA GLN A 51 -8.13 -6.54 -22.69
C GLN A 51 -9.27 -7.49 -23.07
N ALA A 52 -10.05 -7.95 -22.09
CA ALA A 52 -11.22 -8.78 -22.33
C ALA A 52 -12.32 -8.04 -23.12
N ALA A 53 -12.38 -6.71 -23.04
CA ALA A 53 -13.32 -5.89 -23.78
C ALA A 53 -12.91 -5.61 -25.24
N GLU A 54 -11.65 -5.86 -25.61
CA GLU A 54 -11.16 -5.69 -26.99
C GLU A 54 -11.16 -7.04 -27.73
N PRO A 55 -12.07 -7.27 -28.70
CA PRO A 55 -12.10 -8.52 -29.45
C PRO A 55 -10.84 -8.64 -30.31
N GLY A 56 -10.04 -9.70 -30.10
CA GLY A 56 -8.88 -10.05 -30.95
C GLY A 56 -7.52 -10.00 -30.24
N LEU A 57 -7.44 -9.52 -29.00
CA LEU A 57 -6.24 -9.68 -28.17
C LEU A 57 -6.32 -11.01 -27.41
N VAL A 58 -5.22 -11.77 -27.42
CA VAL A 58 -5.02 -12.88 -26.47
C VAL A 58 -5.09 -12.26 -25.08
N VAL A 59 -6.08 -12.65 -24.28
CA VAL A 59 -6.19 -12.22 -22.89
C VAL A 59 -4.99 -12.82 -22.13
N ILE A 60 -3.92 -12.06 -22.00
CA ILE A 60 -2.70 -12.50 -21.27
C ILE A 60 -2.96 -12.48 -19.76
N SER A 61 -3.93 -11.67 -19.33
CA SER A 61 -4.18 -11.36 -17.92
C SER A 61 -5.52 -11.96 -17.48
N ASP A 62 -5.46 -12.94 -16.59
CA ASP A 62 -6.63 -13.61 -16.03
C ASP A 62 -7.23 -12.77 -14.87
N PRO A 63 -8.47 -12.25 -15.01
CA PRO A 63 -9.12 -11.47 -13.97
C PRO A 63 -9.37 -12.27 -12.69
N GLU A 64 -9.65 -13.58 -12.77
CA GLU A 64 -9.84 -14.43 -11.58
C GLU A 64 -8.56 -14.54 -10.75
N LYS A 65 -7.41 -14.57 -11.41
CA LYS A 65 -6.11 -14.56 -10.74
C LYS A 65 -5.88 -13.27 -9.98
N ALA A 66 -6.30 -12.13 -10.53
CA ALA A 66 -6.19 -10.83 -9.87
C ALA A 66 -7.16 -10.71 -8.67
N GLU A 67 -8.37 -11.26 -8.78
CA GLU A 67 -9.31 -11.37 -7.66
C GLU A 67 -8.75 -12.22 -6.52
N ASN A 68 -8.17 -13.37 -6.84
CA ASN A 68 -7.50 -14.21 -5.84
C ASN A 68 -6.36 -13.48 -5.14
N GLN A 69 -5.58 -12.66 -5.86
CA GLN A 69 -4.55 -11.82 -5.24
C GLN A 69 -5.14 -10.79 -4.27
N VAL A 70 -6.26 -10.13 -4.62
CA VAL A 70 -6.95 -9.20 -3.72
C VAL A 70 -7.45 -9.92 -2.46
N LYS A 71 -8.02 -11.12 -2.59
CA LYS A 71 -8.47 -11.96 -1.46
C LYS A 71 -7.31 -12.34 -0.54
N VAL A 72 -6.16 -12.72 -1.11
CA VAL A 72 -4.95 -13.02 -0.34
C VAL A 72 -4.46 -11.80 0.43
N VAL A 73 -4.43 -10.61 -0.20
CA VAL A 73 -4.03 -9.38 0.49
C VAL A 73 -5.00 -9.02 1.61
N ARG A 74 -6.32 -9.17 1.39
CA ARG A 74 -7.35 -8.99 2.43
C ARG A 74 -7.12 -9.90 3.63
N LYS A 75 -6.83 -11.19 3.38
CA LYS A 75 -6.56 -12.16 4.44
C LYS A 75 -5.29 -11.80 5.23
N LYS A 76 -4.19 -11.50 4.52
CA LYS A 76 -2.94 -11.05 5.17
C LYS A 76 -3.16 -9.77 5.99
N LEU A 77 -3.98 -8.84 5.51
CA LEU A 77 -4.32 -7.62 6.24
C LEU A 77 -5.11 -7.93 7.51
N GLN A 78 -6.06 -8.86 7.46
CA GLN A 78 -6.82 -9.31 8.64
C GLN A 78 -5.95 -10.01 9.68
N GLU A 79 -4.95 -10.78 9.23
CA GLU A 79 -3.96 -11.43 10.10
C GLU A 79 -2.98 -10.41 10.72
N LEU A 80 -2.61 -9.36 9.97
CA LEU A 80 -1.68 -8.33 10.42
C LEU A 80 -2.36 -7.31 11.36
N LYS A 81 -3.62 -6.96 11.11
CA LYS A 81 -4.38 -5.94 11.87
C LYS A 81 -4.35 -6.14 13.41
N PRO A 82 -4.53 -7.35 13.98
CA PRO A 82 -4.45 -7.54 15.44
C PRO A 82 -3.02 -7.48 15.99
N THR A 83 -1.99 -7.57 15.14
CA THR A 83 -0.59 -7.47 15.57
C THR A 83 -0.07 -6.04 15.52
N LEU A 84 -0.82 -5.10 14.95
CA LEU A 84 -0.44 -3.70 14.87
C LEU A 84 -0.61 -3.01 16.21
N THR A 85 0.43 -2.35 16.67
CA THR A 85 0.44 -1.59 17.92
C THR A 85 0.55 -0.09 17.68
N GLU A 86 1.08 0.31 16.53
CA GLU A 86 1.24 1.71 16.19
C GLU A 86 -0.02 2.32 15.57
N GLU A 87 -0.48 3.46 16.11
CA GLU A 87 -1.65 4.18 15.59
C GLU A 87 -1.54 4.52 14.10
N LYS A 88 -0.36 4.88 13.62
CA LYS A 88 -0.12 5.16 12.18
C LYS A 88 -0.30 3.90 11.33
N ALA A 89 0.21 2.76 11.78
CA ALA A 89 0.07 1.50 11.07
C ALA A 89 -1.38 1.02 11.07
N ILE A 90 -2.10 1.19 12.19
CA ILE A 90 -3.53 0.90 12.31
C ILE A 90 -4.34 1.77 11.35
N ALA A 91 -4.09 3.08 11.33
CA ALA A 91 -4.79 4.01 10.44
C ALA A 91 -4.59 3.64 8.96
N ARG A 92 -3.35 3.30 8.56
CA ARG A 92 -3.08 2.80 7.20
C ARG A 92 -3.75 1.47 6.90
N ALA A 93 -3.76 0.54 7.85
CA ALA A 93 -4.41 -0.74 7.68
C ALA A 93 -5.93 -0.58 7.47
N GLN A 94 -6.56 0.34 8.20
CA GLN A 94 -7.98 0.70 8.01
C GLN A 94 -8.24 1.37 6.66
N GLU A 95 -7.33 2.25 6.21
CA GLU A 95 -7.42 2.87 4.89
C GLU A 95 -7.31 1.82 3.78
N LEU A 96 -6.35 0.89 3.90
CA LEU A 96 -6.18 -0.21 2.96
C LEU A 96 -7.39 -1.15 2.96
N GLU A 97 -7.95 -1.48 4.13
CA GLU A 97 -9.17 -2.29 4.25
C GLU A 97 -10.35 -1.63 3.53
N SER A 98 -10.53 -0.32 3.71
CA SER A 98 -11.57 0.45 3.03
C SER A 98 -11.37 0.46 1.51
N LYS A 99 -10.13 0.58 1.03
CA LYS A 99 -9.81 0.51 -0.40
C LYS A 99 -10.11 -0.87 -0.98
N ILE A 100 -9.73 -1.94 -0.28
CA ILE A 100 -10.01 -3.33 -0.67
C ILE A 100 -11.53 -3.54 -0.73
N GLN A 101 -12.26 -3.14 0.31
CA GLN A 101 -13.71 -3.29 0.36
C GLN A 101 -14.41 -2.53 -0.78
N ASN A 102 -14.03 -1.28 -1.02
CA ASN A 102 -14.57 -0.49 -2.13
C ASN A 102 -14.27 -1.13 -3.49
N PHE A 103 -13.07 -1.67 -3.66
CA PHE A 103 -12.69 -2.36 -4.89
C PHE A 103 -13.51 -3.66 -5.08
N CYS A 104 -13.64 -4.47 -4.04
CA CYS A 104 -14.46 -5.68 -4.07
C CYS A 104 -15.91 -5.36 -4.39
N GLN A 105 -16.50 -4.35 -3.74
CA GLN A 105 -17.88 -3.94 -3.96
C GLN A 105 -18.11 -3.40 -5.38
N LYS A 106 -17.17 -2.63 -5.92
CA LYS A 106 -17.28 -2.04 -7.26
C LYS A 106 -17.19 -3.07 -8.39
N ASN A 107 -16.48 -4.16 -8.16
CA ASN A 107 -16.23 -5.20 -9.16
C ASN A 107 -16.96 -6.52 -8.85
N GLU A 108 -17.92 -6.50 -7.90
CA GLU A 108 -18.72 -7.66 -7.48
C GLU A 108 -17.88 -8.88 -7.03
N ILE A 109 -16.72 -8.60 -6.44
CA ILE A 109 -15.79 -9.63 -5.93
C ILE A 109 -16.20 -9.99 -4.49
N GLU A 110 -16.68 -11.22 -4.26
CA GLU A 110 -17.02 -11.75 -2.92
C GLU A 110 -15.79 -12.00 -2.02
#